data_AF-A0AAE2SYZ2-F1
#
_entry.id   AF-A0AAE2SYZ2-F1
#
_cell.length_a   1.000
_cell.length_b   1.000
_cell.length_c   1.000
_cell.angle_alpha   90.00
_cell.angle_beta   90.00
_cell.angle_gamma   90.00
#
_symmetry.space_group_name_H-M   'P 1'
#
loop_
_entity.id
_entity.type
_entity.pdbx_description
1 polymer ?
#
loop_
_entity_poly.entity_id
_entity_poly.type
_entity_poly.pdbx_seq_one_letter_code
_entity_poly.pdbx_strand_id
1 'polypeptide(L)' 'MHDAAEATLAPKSEEELKELVSLARLVAYARENARDLNAEFSAYCLDLALGALLQDLDRRGVSFSQENGQDGYLLGTRH' A
#
# COMPACT_ATOMS: atom_id res chain seq x y z
N MET A 1 -6.10 -28.19 33.77
CA MET A 1 -6.41 -26.75 33.62
C MET A 1 -5.25 -26.16 32.85
N HIS A 2 -5.37 -26.07 31.52
CA HIS A 2 -4.36 -25.40 30.69
C HIS A 2 -4.93 -24.06 30.27
N ASP A 3 -4.10 -23.06 30.51
CA ASP A 3 -4.31 -21.62 30.40
C ASP A 3 -4.80 -21.22 28.99
N ALA A 4 -5.90 -20.48 28.94
CA ALA A 4 -6.61 -20.06 27.73
C ALA A 4 -6.55 -18.54 27.57
N ALA A 5 -5.40 -17.90 27.85
CA ALA A 5 -5.30 -16.44 27.86
C ALA A 5 -4.42 -15.83 26.74
N GLU A 6 -3.76 -16.60 25.87
CA GLU A 6 -2.71 -16.05 24.99
C GLU A 6 -3.08 -15.88 23.50
N ALA A 7 -4.32 -16.14 23.08
CA ALA A 7 -4.67 -16.11 21.64
C ALA A 7 -5.32 -14.79 21.13
N THR A 8 -5.67 -13.85 22.00
CA THR A 8 -6.60 -12.75 21.62
C THR A 8 -5.90 -11.45 21.18
N LEU A 9 -4.58 -11.34 21.27
CA LEU A 9 -3.85 -10.08 20.99
C LEU A 9 -3.19 -10.02 19.60
N ALA A 10 -2.74 -11.14 19.05
CA ALA A 10 -2.13 -11.20 17.72
C ALA A 10 -3.06 -10.94 16.50
N PRO A 11 -4.34 -11.39 16.48
CA PRO A 11 -5.16 -11.28 15.26
C PRO A 11 -5.56 -9.83 14.95
N LYS A 12 -5.72 -8.99 15.98
CA LYS A 12 -6.05 -7.57 15.80
C LYS A 12 -4.94 -6.79 15.10
N SER A 13 -3.68 -7.04 15.47
CA SER A 13 -2.54 -6.37 14.84
C SER A 13 -2.34 -6.75 13.37
N GLU A 14 -2.67 -7.99 13.00
CA GLU A 14 -2.58 -8.45 11.61
C GLU A 14 -3.71 -7.89 10.75
N GLU A 15 -4.92 -7.80 11.30
CA GLU A 15 -6.07 -7.17 10.64
C GLU A 15 -5.84 -5.67 10.41
N GLU A 16 -5.38 -4.93 11.43
CA GLU A 16 -4.99 -3.52 11.30
C GLU A 16 -3.90 -3.31 10.23
N LEU A 17 -2.92 -4.22 10.18
CA LEU A 17 -1.85 -4.16 9.20
C LEU A 17 -2.38 -4.38 7.78
N LYS A 18 -3.30 -5.34 7.61
CA LYS A 18 -3.97 -5.61 6.34
C LYS A 18 -4.84 -4.43 5.90
N GLU A 19 -5.54 -3.79 6.82
CA GLU A 19 -6.31 -2.56 6.55
C GLU A 19 -5.38 -1.43 6.10
N LEU A 20 -4.24 -1.26 6.77
CA LEU A 20 -3.27 -0.23 6.43
C LEU A 20 -2.67 -0.45 5.02
N VAL A 21 -2.32 -1.70 4.68
CA VAL A 21 -1.87 -2.07 3.32
C VAL A 21 -2.98 -1.82 2.30
N SER A 22 -4.23 -2.15 2.64
CA SER A 22 -5.39 -1.93 1.76
C SER A 22 -5.63 -0.44 1.51
N LEU A 23 -5.49 0.38 2.55
CA LEU A 23 -5.60 1.84 2.44
C LEU A 23 -4.48 2.43 1.58
N ALA A 24 -3.24 1.99 1.77
CA ALA A 24 -2.11 2.43 0.94
C ALA A 24 -2.35 2.12 -0.55
N ARG A 25 -2.86 0.92 -0.87
CA ARG A 25 -3.24 0.55 -2.24
C ARG A 25 -4.35 1.44 -2.80
N LEU A 26 -5.38 1.72 -2.00
CA LEU A 26 -6.48 2.60 -2.40
C LEU A 26 -6.00 4.02 -2.69
N VAL A 27 -5.13 4.58 -1.84
CA VAL A 27 -4.56 5.92 -2.03
C VAL A 27 -3.68 5.96 -3.27
N ALA A 28 -2.87 4.93 -3.53
CA ALA A 28 -2.07 4.83 -4.75
C ALA A 28 -2.94 4.81 -6.02
N TYR A 29 -4.04 4.05 -6.01
CA TYR A 29 -5.01 4.03 -7.10
C TYR A 29 -5.70 5.38 -7.28
N ALA A 30 -6.16 6.00 -6.20
CA ALA A 30 -6.80 7.32 -6.23
C ALA A 30 -5.85 8.40 -6.77
N ARG A 31 -4.56 8.32 -6.43
CA ARG A 31 -3.53 9.21 -6.96
C ARG A 31 -3.41 9.08 -8.47
N GLU A 32 -3.35 7.85 -8.98
CA GLU A 32 -3.26 7.61 -10.43
C GLU A 32 -4.49 8.18 -11.15
N ASN A 33 -5.68 7.92 -10.60
CA ASN A 33 -6.93 8.49 -11.12
C ASN A 33 -6.94 10.03 -11.09
N ALA A 34 -6.40 10.64 -10.03
CA ALA A 34 -6.28 12.09 -9.94
C ALA A 34 -5.33 12.66 -11.00
N ARG A 35 -4.25 11.95 -11.33
CA ARG A 35 -3.34 12.31 -12.43
C ARG A 35 -4.03 12.19 -13.79
N ASP A 36 -4.75 11.09 -14.02
CA ASP A 36 -5.51 10.87 -15.26
C ASP A 36 -6.60 11.94 -15.48
N LEU A 37 -7.17 12.48 -14.40
CA LEU A 37 -8.17 13.55 -14.44
C LEU A 37 -7.57 14.96 -14.45
N ASN A 38 -6.25 15.11 -14.58
CA ASN A 38 -5.52 16.39 -14.46
C ASN A 38 -5.84 17.16 -13.15
N ALA A 39 -6.16 16.45 -12.07
CA ALA A 39 -6.39 17.02 -10.75
C ALA A 39 -5.06 17.07 -9.96
N GLU A 40 -4.10 17.87 -10.45
CA GLU A 40 -2.72 17.89 -9.94
C GLU A 40 -2.62 18.16 -8.43
N PHE A 41 -3.42 19.09 -7.92
CA PHE A 41 -3.44 19.38 -6.48
C PHE A 41 -3.94 18.18 -5.66
N SER A 42 -4.98 17.48 -6.14
CA SER A 42 -5.47 16.27 -5.50
C SER A 42 -4.44 15.15 -5.57
N ALA A 43 -3.78 14.96 -6.71
CA ALA A 43 -2.70 13.98 -6.86
C ALA A 43 -1.54 14.26 -5.89
N TYR A 44 -1.14 15.52 -5.73
CA TYR A 44 -0.12 15.92 -4.76
C TYR A 44 -0.53 15.61 -3.32
N CYS A 45 -1.75 15.94 -2.91
CA CYS A 45 -2.26 15.60 -1.58
C CYS A 45 -2.26 14.07 -1.34
N LEU A 46 -2.60 13.29 -2.37
CA LEU A 46 -2.58 11.82 -2.30
C LEU A 46 -1.16 11.26 -2.25
N ASP A 47 -0.19 11.87 -2.93
CA ASP A 47 1.24 11.53 -2.81
C ASP A 47 1.75 11.73 -1.38
N LEU A 48 1.39 12.85 -0.72
CA LEU A 48 1.73 13.10 0.69
C LEU A 48 1.10 12.05 1.62
N ALA A 49 -0.19 11.76 1.42
CA ALA A 49 -0.90 10.75 2.21
C ALA A 49 -0.29 9.36 2.04
N LEU A 50 0.05 8.97 0.81
CA LEU A 50 0.70 7.70 0.53
C LEU A 50 2.07 7.62 1.20
N GLY A 51 2.87 8.69 1.14
CA GLY A 51 4.16 8.76 1.82
C GLY A 51 4.07 8.56 3.33
N ALA A 52 3.03 9.10 3.98
CA ALA A 52 2.79 8.86 5.41
C ALA A 52 2.39 7.40 5.70
N LEU A 53 1.52 6.82 4.87
CA LEU A 53 1.09 5.41 5.01
C LEU A 53 2.26 4.43 4.84
N LEU A 54 3.16 4.69 3.89
CA LEU A 54 4.35 3.86 3.66
C LEU A 54 5.30 3.91 4.86
N GLN A 55 5.52 5.10 5.45
CA GLN A 55 6.33 5.24 6.66
C GLN A 55 5.72 4.46 7.84
N ASP A 56 4.39 4.48 7.99
CA ASP A 56 3.69 3.72 9.03
C ASP A 56 3.81 2.20 8.80
N LEU A 57 3.77 1.74 7.55
CA LEU A 57 3.98 0.33 7.19
C LEU A 57 5.41 -0.12 7.47
N ASP A 58 6.40 0.70 7.09
CA ASP A 58 7.81 0.42 7.36
C ASP A 58 8.08 0.34 8.88
N ARG A 59 7.49 1.24 9.67
CA ARG A 59 7.57 1.21 11.14
C ARG A 59 6.97 -0.07 11.74
N ARG A 60 5.97 -0.65 11.08
CA ARG A 60 5.33 -1.92 11.47
C ARG A 60 6.02 -3.15 10.86
N GLY A 61 7.14 -2.98 10.14
CA GLY A 61 7.92 -4.06 9.56
C GLY A 61 7.35 -4.65 8.27
N VAL A 62 6.47 -3.92 7.58
CA VAL A 62 5.88 -4.34 6.30
C VAL A 62 6.53 -3.60 5.15
N SER A 63 7.25 -4.34 4.32
CA SER A 63 7.73 -3.83 3.04
C SER A 63 6.56 -3.74 2.05
N PHE A 64 6.05 -2.53 1.83
CA PHE A 64 5.08 -2.28 0.77
C PHE A 64 5.79 -2.34 -0.58
N SER A 65 5.73 -3.50 -1.25
CA SER A 65 6.12 -3.58 -2.65
C SER A 65 5.05 -2.88 -3.48
N GLN A 66 5.33 -1.64 -3.85
CA GLN A 66 4.61 -0.97 -4.92
C GLN A 66 4.98 -1.73 -6.20
N GLU A 67 4.12 -2.68 -6.59
CA GLU A 67 4.11 -3.22 -7.95
C GLU A 67 3.77 -2.04 -8.87
N ASN A 68 4.80 -1.25 -9.19
CA ASN A 68 4.75 -0.35 -10.31
C ASN A 68 4.49 -1.26 -11.50
N GLY A 69 3.34 -1.06 -12.15
CA GLY A 69 3.03 -1.60 -13.47
C GLY A 69 4.01 -1.06 -14.51
N GLN A 70 5.28 -1.44 -14.38
CA GLN A 70 6.23 -1.47 -15.47
C GLN A 70 6.02 -2.82 -16.17
N ASP A 71 4.85 -2.97 -16.78
CA ASP A 71 4.71 -3.90 -17.89
C ASP A 71 5.65 -3.38 -18.98
N GLY A 72 6.86 -3.94 -18.97
CA GLY A 72 7.88 -3.67 -19.94
C GLY A 72 7.30 -3.92 -21.33
N TYR A 73 7.07 -2.83 -22.06
CA TYR A 73 6.86 -2.89 -23.49
C TYR A 73 8.14 -3.47 -24.13
N LEU A 74 8.14 -4.80 -24.23
CA LEU A 74 8.65 -5.60 -25.33
C LEU A 74 10.11 -5.32 -25.75
N LEU A 75 11.07 -5.72 -24.91
CA LEU A 75 12.37 -6.16 -25.42
C LEU A 75 12.20 -7.57 -26.01
N GLY A 76 11.66 -7.63 -27.22
CA GLY A 76 11.48 -8.85 -28.00
C GLY A 76 12.29 -8.77 -29.28
N THR A 77 13.58 -9.05 -29.18
CA THR A 77 14.45 -9.41 -30.31
C THR A 77 13.79 -10.48 -31.19
N ARG A 78 13.60 -10.19 -32.48
CA ARG A 78 13.41 -11.21 -33.51
C ARG A 78 14.15 -10.81 -34.79
N HIS A 79 15.30 -11.47 -34.93
CA HIS A 79 15.92 -12.10 -36.10
C HIS A 79 15.90 -11.41 -37.48
#